data_AF-A0A382WF76-F1
#
_entry.id   AF-A0A382WF76-F1
#
_cell.length_a   1.000
_cell.length_b   1.000
_cell.length_c   1.000
_cell.angle_alpha   90.00
_cell.angle_beta   90.00
_cell.angle_gamma   90.00
#
_symmetry.space_group_name_H-M   'P 1'
#
loop_
_entity.id
_entity.type
_entity.pdbx_description
1 polymer ?
#
loop_
_entity_poly.entity_id
_entity_poly.type
_entity_poly.pdbx_seq_one_letter_code
_entity_poly.pdbx_strand_id
1 'polypeptide(L)'
;MGPTETLLALALLLLILDAFLVTEITTVIAYILVATAIVQNLDISLIYQLIIGSSLFGILLLLHFVVWKETLQNFMNTKVAPDIFVSGQERLIGKKGIIAVDYLGSSPRNSNIQ
;
A
#
# COMPACT_ATOMS: atom_id res chain seq x y z
N MET A 1 -6.07 19.34 -26.02
CA MET A 1 -5.50 19.16 -24.66
C MET A 1 -4.02 19.50 -24.76
N GLY A 2 -3.48 20.26 -23.81
CA GLY A 2 -2.04 20.49 -23.74
C GLY A 2 -1.29 19.28 -23.18
N PRO A 3 0.05 19.30 -23.26
CA PRO A 3 0.89 18.20 -22.78
C PRO A 3 0.74 17.96 -21.27
N THR A 4 0.58 19.02 -20.47
CA THR A 4 0.36 18.93 -19.02
C THR A 4 -0.94 18.23 -18.68
N GLU A 5 -2.04 18.64 -19.31
CA GLU A 5 -3.37 18.09 -19.08
C GLU A 5 -3.42 16.62 -19.49
N THR A 6 -2.69 16.26 -20.56
CA THR A 6 -2.57 14.87 -21.02
C THR A 6 -1.81 14.02 -19.99
N LEU A 7 -0.70 14.52 -19.45
CA LEU A 7 0.06 13.82 -18.41
C LEU A 7 -0.77 13.62 -17.13
N LEU A 8 -1.49 14.66 -16.69
CA LEU A 8 -2.35 14.58 -15.52
C LEU A 8 -3.53 13.62 -15.73
N ALA A 9 -4.16 13.66 -16.90
CA ALA A 9 -5.23 12.72 -17.25
C ALA A 9 -4.74 11.27 -17.25
N LEU A 10 -3.55 11.03 -17.82
CA LEU A 10 -2.94 9.70 -17.82
C LEU A 10 -2.57 9.24 -16.40
N ALA A 11 -1.99 10.12 -15.58
CA ALA A 11 -1.67 9.80 -14.19
C ALA A 11 -2.92 9.46 -13.38
N LEU A 12 -4.01 10.20 -13.56
CA LEU A 12 -5.29 9.91 -12.91
C LEU A 12 -5.85 8.56 -13.36
N LEU A 13 -5.79 8.26 -14.66
CA LEU A 13 -6.21 6.97 -15.19
C LEU A 13 -5.39 5.82 -14.59
N LEU A 14 -4.08 5.99 -14.47
CA LEU A 14 -3.21 4.98 -13.83
C LEU A 14 -3.54 4.79 -12.34
N LEU A 15 -3.83 5.86 -11.60
CA LEU A 15 -4.26 5.76 -10.18
C LEU A 15 -5.58 5.01 -10.03
N ILE A 16 -6.52 5.20 -10.97
CA ILE A 16 -7.79 4.47 -10.96
C ILE A 16 -7.55 3.00 -11.27
N LEU A 17 -6.70 2.69 -12.25
CA LEU A 17 -6.35 1.30 -12.58
C LEU A 17 -5.61 0.60 -11.44
N ASP A 18 -4.78 1.33 -10.70
CA ASP A 18 -4.03 0.81 -9.55
C ASP A 18 -4.95 0.24 -8.47
N ALA A 19 -6.15 0.81 -8.27
CA ALA A 19 -7.12 0.28 -7.33
C ALA A 19 -7.57 -1.17 -7.64
N PHE A 20 -7.38 -1.63 -8.88
CA PHE A 20 -7.68 -2.99 -9.33
C PHE A 20 -6.44 -3.88 -9.43
N LEU A 21 -5.23 -3.32 -9.31
CA LEU A 21 -3.98 -4.04 -9.42
C LEU A 21 -3.39 -4.27 -8.03
N VAL A 22 -2.75 -5.42 -7.84
CA VAL A 22 -2.03 -5.71 -6.58
C VAL A 22 -0.64 -5.05 -6.57
N THR A 23 -0.20 -4.53 -7.73
CA THR A 23 1.14 -4.00 -7.91
C THR A 23 1.15 -2.48 -7.74
N GLU A 24 2.10 -1.98 -6.96
CA GLU A 24 2.27 -0.53 -6.70
C GLU A 24 2.93 0.22 -7.87
N ILE A 25 3.28 -0.49 -8.96
CA ILE A 25 4.06 0.04 -10.08
C ILE A 25 3.25 1.13 -10.81
N THR A 26 1.96 0.91 -10.97
CA THR A 26 1.05 1.86 -11.64
C THR A 26 0.97 3.17 -10.88
N THR A 27 0.86 3.13 -9.56
CA THR A 27 0.88 4.35 -8.73
C THR A 27 2.23 5.06 -8.75
N VAL A 28 3.36 4.34 -8.73
CA VAL A 28 4.69 4.97 -8.85
C VAL A 28 4.82 5.73 -10.18
N ILE A 29 4.40 5.12 -11.29
CA ILE A 29 4.42 5.77 -12.60
C ILE A 29 3.50 7.00 -12.60
N ALA A 30 2.30 6.89 -12.02
CA ALA A 30 1.38 8.01 -11.92
C ALA A 30 1.99 9.21 -11.16
N TYR A 31 2.71 8.96 -10.07
CA TYR A 31 3.36 10.03 -9.31
C TYR A 31 4.51 10.69 -10.06
N ILE A 32 5.28 9.92 -10.83
CA ILE A 32 6.31 10.49 -11.72
C ILE A 32 5.63 11.44 -12.72
N LEU A 33 4.55 11.00 -13.36
CA LEU A 33 3.81 11.82 -14.32
C LEU A 33 3.25 13.10 -13.70
N VAL A 34 2.68 13.02 -12.49
CA VAL A 34 2.19 14.20 -11.74
C VAL A 34 3.35 15.15 -11.42
N ALA A 35 4.46 14.63 -10.90
CA ALA A 35 5.61 15.44 -10.54
C ALA A 35 6.20 16.15 -11.77
N THR A 36 6.38 15.43 -12.88
CA THR A 36 6.82 16.01 -14.15
C THR A 36 5.85 17.06 -14.67
N ALA A 37 4.54 16.77 -14.64
CA ALA A 37 3.51 17.70 -15.12
C ALA A 37 3.46 19.00 -14.31
N ILE A 38 3.67 18.95 -12.99
CA ILE A 38 3.68 20.15 -12.16
C ILE A 38 4.94 20.96 -12.41
N VAL A 39 6.11 20.31 -12.42
CA VAL A 39 7.40 20.99 -12.49
C VAL A 39 7.66 21.62 -13.86
N GLN A 40 7.22 21.00 -14.95
CA GLN A 40 7.40 21.55 -16.29
C GLN A 40 6.65 22.88 -16.53
N ASN A 41 5.65 23.19 -15.69
CA ASN A 41 4.91 24.47 -15.77
C ASN A 41 5.59 25.58 -14.95
N LEU A 42 6.65 25.28 -14.21
CA LEU A 42 7.40 26.26 -13.44
C LEU A 42 8.48 26.89 -14.31
N ASP A 43 8.43 28.21 -14.48
CA ASP A 43 9.45 29.01 -15.16
C ASP A 43 10.68 29.22 -14.26
N ILE A 44 11.40 28.13 -14.01
CA ILE A 44 12.57 28.06 -13.14
C ILE A 44 13.65 27.21 -13.81
N SER A 45 14.90 27.32 -13.33
CA SER A 45 15.99 26.55 -13.91
C SER A 45 15.80 25.04 -13.73
N LEU A 46 16.35 24.26 -14.67
CA LEU A 46 16.26 22.80 -14.69
C LEU A 46 16.72 22.14 -13.37
N ILE A 47 17.72 22.72 -12.71
CA ILE A 47 18.23 22.22 -11.43
C ILE A 47 17.15 22.31 -10.34
N TYR A 48 16.46 23.46 -10.24
CA TYR A 48 15.37 23.62 -9.29
C TYR A 48 14.16 22.77 -9.67
N GLN A 49 13.90 22.59 -10.96
CA GLN A 49 12.88 21.66 -11.43
C GLN A 49 13.16 20.23 -10.92
N LEU A 50 14.38 19.73 -11.06
CA LEU A 50 14.75 18.39 -10.58
C LEU A 50 14.63 18.25 -9.06
N ILE A 51 15.04 19.27 -8.31
CA ILE A 51 14.95 19.26 -6.83
C ILE A 51 13.47 19.22 -6.41
N ILE A 52 12.65 20.14 -6.93
CA ILE A 52 11.23 20.23 -6.58
C ILE A 52 10.49 18.97 -7.03
N GLY A 53 10.78 18.46 -8.23
CA GLY A 53 10.18 17.24 -8.76
C GLY A 53 10.50 16.01 -7.92
N SER A 54 11.77 15.85 -7.53
CA SER A 54 12.18 14.75 -6.64
C SER A 54 11.55 14.86 -5.25
N SER A 55 11.50 16.07 -4.68
CA SER A 55 10.84 16.30 -3.39
C SER A 55 9.34 16.00 -3.45
N LEU A 56 8.65 16.48 -4.48
CA LEU A 56 7.23 16.23 -4.69
C LEU A 56 6.95 14.74 -4.88
N PHE A 57 7.75 14.06 -5.69
CA PHE A 57 7.66 12.61 -5.86
C PHE A 57 7.85 11.86 -4.53
N GLY A 58 8.86 12.24 -3.73
CA GLY A 58 9.08 11.67 -2.40
C GLY A 58 7.91 11.88 -1.44
N ILE A 59 7.30 13.08 -1.44
CA ILE A 59 6.11 13.38 -0.64
C ILE A 59 4.92 12.52 -1.07
N LEU A 60 4.69 12.36 -2.37
CA LEU A 60 3.62 11.51 -2.90
C LEU A 60 3.82 10.04 -2.51
N LEU A 61 5.04 9.52 -2.60
CA LEU A 61 5.36 8.18 -2.14
C LEU A 61 5.11 8.00 -0.63
N LEU A 62 5.52 8.96 0.20
CA LEU A 62 5.23 8.91 1.63
C LEU A 62 3.73 8.91 1.91
N LEU A 63 2.98 9.79 1.25
CA LEU A 63 1.53 9.86 1.38
C LEU A 63 0.86 8.54 0.95
N HIS A 64 1.39 7.88 -0.07
CA HIS A 64 0.91 6.59 -0.53
C HIS A 64 1.07 5.48 0.52
N PHE A 65 2.30 5.31 1.02
CA PHE A 65 2.56 4.25 1.98
C PHE A 65 1.87 4.47 3.33
N VAL A 66 1.71 5.73 3.74
CA VAL A 66 1.07 6.06 5.03
C VAL A 66 -0.45 6.08 4.91
N VAL A 67 -1.01 6.80 3.93
CA VAL A 67 -2.44 7.11 3.89
C VAL A 67 -3.19 6.26 2.87
N TRP A 68 -2.63 6.09 1.67
CA TRP A 68 -3.36 5.45 0.57
C TRP A 68 -3.63 3.97 0.85
N LYS A 69 -2.64 3.24 1.36
CA LYS A 69 -2.79 1.81 1.65
C LYS A 69 -3.87 1.54 2.70
N GLU A 70 -3.89 2.33 3.78
CA GLU A 70 -4.93 2.22 4.81
C GLU A 70 -6.31 2.62 4.27
N THR A 71 -6.36 3.70 3.48
CA THR A 71 -7.60 4.19 2.86
C THR A 71 -8.19 3.17 1.89
N LEU A 72 -7.37 2.56 1.04
CA LEU A 72 -7.80 1.58 0.06
C LEU A 72 -8.31 0.30 0.75
N GLN A 73 -7.61 -0.17 1.79
CA GLN A 73 -8.05 -1.31 2.58
C GLN A 73 -9.39 -1.04 3.26
N ASN A 74 -9.54 0.13 3.90
CA ASN A 74 -10.80 0.51 4.54
C ASN A 74 -11.94 0.66 3.53
N PHE A 75 -11.67 1.24 2.35
CA PHE A 75 -12.66 1.37 1.28
C PHE A 75 -13.12 0.00 0.77
N MET A 76 -12.17 -0.90 0.46
CA MET A 76 -12.47 -2.25 -0.02
C MET A 76 -13.23 -3.08 1.03
N ASN A 77 -12.81 -3.00 2.29
CA ASN A 77 -13.47 -3.69 3.40
C ASN A 77 -14.89 -3.15 3.67
N THR A 78 -15.15 -1.86 3.43
CA THR A 78 -16.47 -1.25 3.67
C THR A 78 -17.43 -1.43 2.50
N LYS A 79 -16.93 -1.37 1.26
CA LYS A 79 -17.77 -1.23 0.05
C LYS A 79 -17.82 -2.48 -0.82
N VAL A 80 -16.77 -3.30 -0.83
CA VAL A 80 -16.62 -4.40 -1.80
C VAL A 80 -16.71 -5.75 -1.11
N ALA A 81 -15.98 -5.96 -0.01
CA ALA A 81 -16.02 -7.21 0.73
C ALA A 81 -15.56 -7.01 2.19
N PRO A 82 -16.48 -6.92 3.17
CA PRO A 82 -16.11 -6.99 4.57
C PRO A 82 -15.49 -8.38 4.82
N ASP A 83 -14.35 -8.43 5.52
CA ASP A 83 -13.59 -9.62 5.95
C ASP A 83 -12.47 -10.17 5.05
N ILE A 84 -12.16 -9.60 3.88
CA ILE A 84 -11.07 -10.14 3.04
C ILE A 84 -9.69 -9.56 3.37
N PHE A 85 -9.58 -8.30 3.80
CA PHE A 85 -8.30 -7.66 4.09
C PHE A 85 -8.11 -7.39 5.58
N VAL A 86 -7.49 -8.35 6.29
CA VAL A 86 -6.94 -8.13 7.62
C VAL A 86 -5.49 -7.72 7.47
N SER A 87 -5.17 -6.47 7.84
CA SER A 87 -3.81 -5.95 7.83
C SER A 87 -2.91 -6.76 8.80
N GLY A 88 -1.65 -7.00 8.42
CA GLY A 88 -0.77 -7.97 9.09
C GLY A 88 -0.45 -7.70 10.57
N GLN A 89 -0.58 -6.46 11.05
CA GLN A 89 -0.39 -6.13 12.47
C GLN A 89 -1.64 -6.39 13.33
N GLU A 90 -2.84 -6.13 12.80
CA GLU A 90 -4.10 -6.40 13.50
C GLU A 90 -4.36 -7.91 13.64
N ARG A 91 -3.81 -8.72 12.73
CA ARG A 91 -3.87 -10.19 12.80
C ARG A 91 -3.13 -10.78 14.02
N LEU A 92 -2.26 -10.00 14.68
CA LEU A 92 -1.52 -10.41 15.89
C LEU A 92 -2.24 -10.00 17.18
N ILE A 93 -3.13 -8.99 17.13
CA ILE A 93 -3.90 -8.54 18.29
C ILE A 93 -5.20 -9.34 18.34
N GLY A 94 -5.12 -10.56 18.87
CA GLY A 94 -6.31 -11.41 19.07
C GLY A 94 -6.11 -12.89 18.79
N LYS A 95 -5.01 -13.30 18.13
CA LYS A 95 -4.61 -14.71 18.16
C LYS A 95 -4.13 -15.04 19.57
N LYS A 96 -4.97 -15.74 20.35
CA LYS A 96 -4.49 -16.58 21.45
C LYS A 96 -3.33 -17.40 20.89
N GLY A 97 -2.10 -17.05 21.26
CA GLY A 97 -0.96 -17.91 21.04
C GLY A 97 -1.29 -19.22 21.73
N ILE A 98 -1.49 -20.28 20.95
CA ILE A 98 -1.41 -21.62 21.51
C ILE A 98 0.07 -21.79 21.84
N ILE A 99 0.41 -21.51 23.09
CA ILE A 99 1.69 -21.91 23.64
C ILE A 99 1.62 -23.44 23.65
N ALA A 100 2.19 -24.08 22.64
CA ALA A 100 2.51 -25.49 22.73
C ALA A 100 3.63 -25.59 23.77
N VAL A 101 3.23 -25.71 25.04
CA VAL A 101 4.13 -26.14 26.09
C VAL A 101 4.38 -27.61 25.80
N ASP A 102 5.49 -27.89 25.13
CA ASP A 102 5.99 -29.24 24.92
C ASP A 102 6.40 -29.76 26.30
N TYR A 103 5.46 -30.43 26.99
CA TYR A 103 5.76 -31.15 28.21
C TYR A 103 6.63 -32.35 27.84
N LEU A 104 7.95 -32.12 27.82
CA LEU A 104 8.93 -33.18 27.98
C LEU A 104 8.68 -33.87 29.33
N GLY A 105 7.92 -34.96 29.29
CA GLY A 105 7.81 -35.90 30.40
C GLY A 105 6.39 -36.18 30.86
N SER A 106 5.74 -37.16 30.25
CA SER A 106 5.18 -38.31 30.98
C SER A 106 4.54 -39.29 30.01
N SER A 107 5.17 -40.46 29.90
CA SER A 107 4.64 -41.65 29.25
C SER A 107 3.27 -42.03 29.82
N PRO A 108 2.22 -42.25 29.00
CA PRO A 108 0.96 -42.77 29.50
C PRO A 108 1.12 -44.26 29.85
N ARG A 109 0.99 -44.53 31.15
CA ARG A 109 0.89 -45.86 31.74
C ARG A 109 -0.29 -46.60 31.12
N ASN A 110 -0.01 -47.70 30.41
CA ASN A 110 -0.99 -48.68 29.99
C ASN A 110 -1.62 -49.34 31.24
N SER A 111 -2.90 -49.11 31.46
CA SER A 111 -3.73 -49.95 32.34
C SER A 111 -4.83 -50.59 31.51
N ASN A 112 -4.50 -51.73 30.92
CA ASN A 112 -5.46 -52.76 30.53
C ASN A 112 -6.38 -53.06 31.73
N ILE A 113 -7.68 -52.87 31.52
CA ILE A 113 -8.74 -53.42 32.35
C ILE A 113 -9.09 -54.79 31.73
N GLN A 114 -8.68 -55.86 32.39
CA GLN A 114 -9.42 -57.12 32.54
C GLN A 114 -9.14 -57.66 33.93
#